data_AF-A0A7J2R867-F1
#
_entry.id   AF-A0A7J2R867-F1
#
_cell.length_a   1.000
_cell.length_b   1.000
_cell.length_c   1.000
_cell.angle_alpha   90.00
_cell.angle_beta   90.00
_cell.angle_gamma   90.00
#
_symmetry.space_group_name_H-M   'P 1'
#
loop_
_entity.id
_entity.type
_entity.pdbx_description
1 polymer ?
#
loop_
_entity_poly.entity_id
_entity_poly.type
_entity_poly.pdbx_seq_one_letter_code
_entity_poly.pdbx_strand_id
1 'polypeptide(L)' 'LDLKSTDSLLDVGCGSGFFSNLAYSKGVNVVGIDASTALLFIYNPVKSNSIRANSP' A
#
# COMPACT_ATOMS: atom_id res chain seq x y z
N LEU A 1 11.18 -9.81 -7.53
CA LEU A 1 9.92 -10.52 -7.24
C LEU A 1 9.14 -10.61 -8.52
N ASP A 2 8.77 -11.82 -8.93
CA ASP A 2 7.86 -12.05 -10.05
C ASP A 2 6.43 -12.01 -9.52
N LEU A 3 5.87 -10.80 -9.40
CA LEU A 3 4.51 -10.60 -8.86
C LEU A 3 3.47 -10.76 -9.95
N LYS A 4 2.40 -11.49 -9.64
CA LYS A 4 1.23 -11.71 -10.50
C LYS A 4 0.04 -10.94 -9.96
N SER A 5 -0.93 -10.63 -10.83
CA SER A 5 -2.14 -9.91 -10.43
C SER A 5 -3.03 -10.68 -9.44
N THR A 6 -2.84 -12.00 -9.33
CA THR A 6 -3.52 -12.84 -8.33
C THR A 6 -2.86 -12.78 -6.95
N ASP A 7 -1.67 -12.21 -6.84
CA ASP A 7 -0.95 -12.15 -5.58
C ASP A 7 -1.50 -11.05 -4.68
N SER A 8 -1.33 -11.23 -3.38
CA SER A 8 -1.58 -10.20 -2.38
C SER A 8 -0.27 -9.82 -1.70
N LEU A 9 -0.03 -8.52 -1.56
CA LEU A 9 1.19 -7.94 -1.01
C LEU A 9 0.87 -7.12 0.23
N LEU A 10 1.62 -7.35 1.30
CA LEU A 10 1.67 -6.48 2.47
C LEU A 10 2.98 -5.69 2.42
N ASP A 11 2.89 -4.37 2.31
CA ASP A 11 4.03 -3.44 2.34
C ASP A 11 4.13 -2.79 3.73
N VAL A 12 5.15 -3.15 4.51
CA VAL A 12 5.35 -2.70 5.90
C VAL A 12 6.41 -1.61 5.93
N GLY A 13 6.06 -0.45 6.50
CA GLY A 13 6.87 0.76 6.35
C GLY A 13 6.70 1.37 4.96
N CYS A 14 5.46 1.41 4.47
CA CYS A 14 5.17 1.77 3.08
C CYS A 14 5.51 3.23 2.74
N GLY A 15 5.80 4.08 3.74
CA GLY A 15 6.14 5.48 3.57
C GLY A 15 5.09 6.23 2.76
N SER A 16 5.52 6.93 1.71
CA SER A 16 4.63 7.63 0.77
C SER A 16 3.86 6.70 -0.18
N GLY A 17 4.13 5.39 -0.16
CA GLY A 17 3.44 4.40 -0.96
C GLY A 17 4.01 4.14 -2.35
N PHE A 18 5.25 4.55 -2.62
CA PHE A 18 5.86 4.38 -3.94
C PHE A 18 5.83 2.92 -4.42
N PHE A 19 6.26 1.97 -3.58
CA PHE A 19 6.28 0.56 -3.93
C PHE A 19 4.88 -0.06 -3.94
N SER A 20 4.01 0.33 -3.01
CA SER A 20 2.59 -0.06 -3.05
C SER A 20 1.94 0.29 -4.38
N ASN A 21 2.14 1.51 -4.87
CA ASN A 21 1.57 1.97 -6.14
C ASN A 21 2.19 1.24 -7.34
N LEU A 22 3.48 0.94 -7.32
CA LEU A 22 4.14 0.17 -8.38
C LEU A 22 3.64 -1.28 -8.45
N ALA A 23 3.39 -1.92 -7.31
CA ALA A 23 2.81 -3.26 -7.27
C ALA A 23 1.33 -3.22 -7.70
N TYR A 24 0.57 -2.23 -7.23
CA TYR A 24 -0.81 -2.03 -7.63
C TYR A 24 -0.94 -1.77 -9.15
N SER A 25 -0.05 -0.99 -9.76
CA SER A 25 -0.06 -0.75 -11.21
C SER A 25 0.21 -2.00 -12.04
N LYS A 26 0.71 -3.08 -11.42
CA LYS A 26 0.87 -4.41 -12.02
C LYS A 26 -0.35 -5.33 -11.78
N GLY A 27 -1.42 -4.79 -11.19
CA GLY A 27 -2.66 -5.50 -10.90
C GLY A 27 -2.63 -6.32 -9.61
N VAL A 28 -1.60 -6.15 -8.77
CA VAL A 28 -1.46 -6.86 -7.49
C VAL A 28 -2.41 -6.23 -6.45
N ASN A 29 -3.02 -7.05 -5.61
CA ASN A 29 -3.76 -6.56 -4.45
C ASN A 29 -2.79 -6.14 -3.34
N VAL A 30 -2.74 -4.87 -2.97
CA VAL A 30 -1.72 -4.35 -2.03
C VAL A 30 -2.36 -3.70 -0.81
N VAL A 31 -1.84 -4.04 0.36
CA VAL A 31 -2.10 -3.36 1.63
C VAL A 31 -0.80 -2.74 2.12
N GLY A 32 -0.80 -1.43 2.36
CA GLY A 32 0.34 -0.71 2.93
C GLY A 32 0.07 -0.35 4.39
N ILE A 33 1.06 -0.52 5.27
CA ILE A 33 1.03 -0.05 6.65
C ILE A 33 2.31 0.74 6.97
N ASP A 34 2.18 1.77 7.78
CA ASP A 34 3.31 2.56 8.27
C ASP A 34 3.02 3.03 9.70
N ALA A 35 4.05 3.08 10.54
CA ALA A 35 3.92 3.58 11.91
C ALA A 35 3.83 5.12 11.96
N SER A 36 4.32 5.79 10.92
CA SER A 36 4.23 7.23 10.76
C SER A 36 2.88 7.62 10.19
N THR A 37 2.00 8.09 11.07
CA THR A 37 0.68 8.62 10.69
C THR A 37 0.77 9.75 9.67
N ALA A 38 1.80 10.60 9.76
CA ALA A 38 2.07 11.66 8.79
C ALA A 38 2.27 11.13 7.36
N LEU A 39 2.90 9.95 7.21
CA LEU A 39 3.10 9.33 5.90
C LEU A 39 1.83 8.66 5.38
N LEU A 40 0.99 8.11 6.27
CA LEU A 40 -0.33 7.61 5.89
C LEU A 40 -1.29 8.71 5.41
N PHE A 41 -1.15 9.96 5.90
CA PHE A 41 -1.94 11.09 5.39
C PHE A 41 -1.52 11.54 3.99
N ILE A 42 -0.22 11.41 3.67
CA ILE A 42 0.33 11.76 2.35
C ILE A 42 0.14 10.60 1.36
N TYR A 43 0.03 9.37 1.87
CA TYR A 43 -0.36 8.21 1.09
C TYR A 43 -1.75 8.47 0.51
N ASN A 44 -1.77 8.86 -0.77
CA ASN A 44 -2.97 9.07 -1.55
C ASN A 44 -3.26 7.76 -2.29
N PRO A 45 -4.12 6.88 -1.76
CA PRO A 45 -4.57 5.74 -2.54
C PRO A 45 -5.45 6.32 -3.62
N VAL A 46 -4.92 6.35 -4.85
CA VAL A 46 -5.75 6.59 -6.01
C VAL A 46 -6.71 5.40 -6.11
N LYS A 47 -7.86 5.53 -5.43
CA LYS A 47 -9.02 4.62 -5.44
C LYS A 47 -8.69 3.14 -5.23
N SER A 48 -8.22 2.76 -4.04
CA SER A 48 -8.28 1.36 -3.58
C SER A 48 -9.23 1.25 -2.38
N ASN A 49 -10.31 0.48 -2.55
CA ASN A 49 -11.16 0.04 -1.44
C ASN A 49 -10.25 -0.71 -0.44
N SER A 50 -10.15 -0.16 0.77
CA SER A 50 -9.36 -0.64 1.93
C SER A 50 -7.97 -0.02 2.14
N ILE A 51 -7.98 1.24 2.57
CA ILE A 51 -6.97 1.74 3.51
C ILE A 51 -7.58 1.66 4.92
N ARG A 52 -7.05 0.76 5.76
CA ARG A 52 -7.27 0.80 7.21
C ARG A 52 -5.98 1.26 7.87
N ALA A 53 -5.91 2.56 8.14
CA ALA A 53 -4.97 3.10 9.10
C ALA A 53 -5.44 2.67 10.50
N ASN A 54 -4.80 1.68 11.10
CA ASN A 54 -4.93 1.44 12.53
C ASN A 54 -3.76 2.13 13.22
N SER A 55 -4.02 3.31 13.80
CA SER A 55 -3.24 3.78 14.94
C SER A 55 -3.75 3.06 16.20
N PRO A 56 -2.90 2.84 17.23
CA PRO A 56 -3.23 2.01 18.39
C PRO A 56 -4.52 2.39 19.11
#